data_AF-A0AAU8Z154-F1
#
_entry.id   AF-A0AAU8Z154-F1
#
_cell.length_a   1.000
_cell.length_b   1.000
_cell.length_c   1.000
_cell.angle_alpha   90.00
_cell.angle_beta   90.00
_cell.angle_gamma   90.00
#
_symmetry.space_group_name_H-M   'P 1'
#
loop_
_entity.id
_entity.type
_entity.pdbx_description
1 polymer ?
#
loop_
_entity_poly.entity_id
_entity_poly.type
_entity_poly.pdbx_seq_one_letter_code
_entity_poly.pdbx_strand_id
1 'polypeptide(L)'
;MDKNWCVLLIAILREKPCTREQAIELYDKGKFAKNRKKSKEDLEDMVKLREFLSLKEIAEIYGSSESTVCQLINKFKKKKIAPCQEHNN
;
A
#
# COMPACT_ATOMS: atom_id res chain seq x y z
N MET A 1 -3.86 19.85 18.90
CA MET A 1 -2.73 19.17 18.26
C MET A 1 -3.08 19.00 16.80
N ASP A 2 -2.24 19.46 15.88
CA ASP A 2 -2.57 19.46 14.45
C ASP A 2 -2.52 18.03 13.88
N LYS A 3 -3.49 17.68 13.02
CA LYS A 3 -3.69 16.32 12.50
C LYS A 3 -2.43 15.77 11.84
N ASN A 4 -1.66 16.63 11.17
CA ASN A 4 -0.45 16.21 10.47
C ASN A 4 0.65 15.75 11.45
N TRP A 5 0.74 16.39 12.63
CA TRP A 5 1.67 15.98 13.68
C TRP A 5 1.26 14.67 14.35
N CYS A 6 -0.04 14.45 14.56
CA CYS A 6 -0.53 13.18 15.09
C CYS A 6 -0.25 12.02 14.13
N VAL A 7 -0.45 12.23 12.82
CA VAL A 7 -0.13 11.24 11.78
C VAL A 7 1.36 10.93 11.74
N LEU A 8 2.21 11.94 11.87
CA LEU A 8 3.66 11.75 11.92
C LEU A 8 4.09 10.95 13.15
N LEU A 9 3.55 11.27 14.33
CA LEU A 9 3.80 10.53 15.57
C LEU A 9 3.36 9.06 15.45
N ILE A 10 2.21 8.78 14.84
CA ILE A 10 1.75 7.43 14.57
C ILE A 10 2.73 6.68 13.65
N ALA A 11 3.29 7.33 12.64
CA ALA A 11 4.25 6.71 11.74
C ALA A 11 5.59 6.40 12.44
N ILE A 12 6.04 7.28 13.34
CA ILE A 12 7.33 7.14 14.05
C ILE A 12 7.25 6.14 15.20
N LEU A 13 6.19 6.19 16.02
CA LEU A 13 6.10 5.42 17.27
C LEU A 13 5.64 3.97 17.07
N ARG A 14 5.24 3.60 15.86
CA ARG A 14 4.72 2.26 15.58
C ARG A 14 5.86 1.28 15.32
N GLU A 15 5.78 0.10 15.93
CA GLU A 15 6.76 -0.98 15.78
C GLU A 15 6.92 -1.45 14.32
N LYS A 16 5.85 -1.35 13.53
CA LYS A 16 5.85 -1.73 12.12
C LYS A 16 5.81 -0.50 11.21
N PRO A 17 6.60 -0.49 10.13
CA PRO A 17 6.56 0.57 9.13
C PRO A 17 5.14 0.78 8.60
N CYS A 18 4.82 2.05 8.38
CA CYS A 18 3.50 2.53 8.03
C CYS A 18 3.64 3.61 6.98
N THR A 19 2.91 3.50 5.87
CA THR A 19 2.85 4.61 4.91
C THR A 19 2.04 5.76 5.49
N ARG A 20 2.27 6.99 4.99
CA ARG A 20 1.55 8.18 5.46
C ARG A 20 0.04 7.99 5.38
N GLU A 21 -0.48 7.47 4.27
CA GLU A 21 -1.92 7.23 4.14
C GLU A 21 -2.44 6.15 5.10
N GLN A 22 -1.62 5.18 5.50
CA GLN A 22 -1.97 4.22 6.55
C GLN A 22 -2.03 4.90 7.93
N ALA A 23 -1.10 5.81 8.22
CA ALA A 23 -1.10 6.56 9.48
C ALA A 23 -2.30 7.53 9.56
N ILE A 24 -2.67 8.17 8.44
CA ILE A 24 -3.90 8.97 8.33
C ILE A 24 -5.13 8.11 8.60
N GLU A 25 -5.23 6.93 7.96
CA GLU A 25 -6.37 6.05 8.17
C GLU A 25 -6.45 5.57 9.63
N LEU A 26 -5.32 5.25 10.25
CA LEU A 26 -5.28 4.85 11.65
C LEU A 26 -5.74 5.99 12.57
N TYR A 27 -5.33 7.22 12.26
CA TYR A 27 -5.78 8.41 12.99
C TYR A 27 -7.30 8.63 12.87
N ASP A 28 -7.85 8.56 11.65
CA ASP A 28 -9.28 8.80 11.41
C ASP A 28 -10.19 7.67 11.91
N LYS A 29 -9.77 6.40 11.78
CA LYS A 29 -10.65 5.23 12.03
C LYS A 29 -10.28 4.42 13.26
N GLY A 30 -9.12 4.68 13.87
CA GLY A 30 -8.57 3.90 14.99
C GLY A 30 -8.12 2.48 14.63
N LYS A 31 -8.25 2.05 13.37
CA LYS A 31 -7.86 0.70 12.90
C LYS A 31 -7.44 0.71 11.43
N PHE A 32 -6.51 -0.18 11.08
CA PHE A 32 -6.22 -0.47 9.67
C PHE A 32 -7.38 -1.24 9.06
N ALA A 33 -7.82 -0.85 7.87
CA ALA A 33 -8.76 -1.68 7.12
C ALA A 33 -8.06 -3.00 6.72
N LYS A 34 -8.50 -4.13 7.29
CA LYS A 34 -7.99 -5.48 6.96
C LYS A 34 -7.99 -5.77 5.45
N ASN A 35 -8.94 -5.19 4.71
CA ASN A 35 -9.09 -5.33 3.27
C ASN A 35 -8.85 -4.01 2.54
N ARG A 36 -7.89 -3.19 3.00
CA ARG A 36 -7.59 -1.93 2.33
C ARG A 36 -7.16 -2.23 0.89
N LYS A 37 -7.99 -1.78 -0.05
CA LYS A 37 -7.64 -1.76 -1.47
C LYS A 37 -6.52 -0.73 -1.61
N LYS A 38 -5.32 -1.20 -2.00
CA LYS A 38 -4.25 -0.29 -2.41
C LYS A 38 -4.77 0.57 -3.57
N SER A 39 -4.46 1.87 -3.54
CA SER A 39 -4.82 2.76 -4.65
C SER A 39 -4.07 2.32 -5.91
N LYS A 40 -4.54 2.74 -7.09
CA LYS A 40 -3.82 2.46 -8.34
C LYS A 40 -2.40 3.06 -8.30
N GLU A 41 -2.27 4.27 -7.76
CA GLU A 41 -0.97 4.94 -7.58
C GLU A 41 -0.02 4.11 -6.72
N ASP A 42 -0.49 3.61 -5.56
CA ASP A 42 0.29 2.76 -4.65
C ASP A 42 0.78 1.47 -5.36
N LEU A 43 -0.06 0.88 -6.23
CA LEU A 43 0.32 -0.28 -7.03
C LEU A 43 1.32 0.06 -8.14
N GLU A 44 1.21 1.22 -8.77
CA GLU A 44 2.16 1.69 -9.78
C GLU A 44 3.52 1.99 -9.16
N ASP A 45 3.55 2.62 -7.99
CA ASP A 45 4.76 2.80 -7.20
C ASP A 45 5.37 1.45 -6.81
N MET A 46 4.59 0.48 -6.31
CA MET A 46 5.11 -0.87 -6.03
C MET A 46 5.76 -1.54 -7.26
N VAL A 47 5.20 -1.33 -8.45
CA VAL A 47 5.74 -1.89 -9.69
C VAL A 47 7.02 -1.18 -10.12
N LYS A 48 7.08 0.15 -10.01
CA LYS A 48 8.29 0.94 -10.27
C LYS A 48 9.39 0.59 -9.26
N LEU A 49 9.05 0.51 -7.99
CA LEU A 49 9.98 0.14 -6.92
C LEU A 49 10.54 -1.26 -7.13
N ARG A 50 9.81 -2.20 -7.75
CA ARG A 50 10.33 -3.52 -8.10
C ARG A 50 11.48 -3.49 -9.12
N GLU A 51 11.63 -2.42 -9.89
CA GLU A 51 12.78 -2.28 -10.81
C GLU A 51 14.07 -1.94 -10.06
N PHE A 52 13.97 -1.36 -8.85
CA PHE A 52 15.11 -0.88 -8.07
C PHE A 52 15.32 -1.63 -6.76
N LEU A 53 14.27 -2.25 -6.20
CA LEU A 53 14.24 -2.87 -4.87
C LEU A 53 13.73 -4.31 -4.92
N SER A 54 14.15 -5.10 -3.94
CA SER A 54 13.64 -6.46 -3.74
C SER A 54 12.21 -6.46 -3.20
N LEU A 55 11.48 -7.55 -3.45
CA LEU A 55 10.12 -7.75 -2.90
C LEU A 55 10.08 -7.64 -1.37
N LYS A 56 11.18 -8.03 -0.70
CA LYS A 56 11.34 -7.93 0.75
C LYS A 56 11.42 -6.48 1.23
N GLU A 57 12.16 -5.63 0.52
CA GLU A 57 12.29 -4.21 0.87
C GLU A 57 10.97 -3.48 0.62
N ILE A 58 10.29 -3.80 -0.48
CA ILE A 58 8.95 -3.26 -0.76
C ILE A 58 7.96 -3.73 0.32
N ALA A 59 8.00 -4.99 0.72
CA ALA A 59 7.19 -5.52 1.81
C ALA A 59 7.43 -4.75 3.12
N GLU A 60 8.69 -4.43 3.43
CA GLU A 60 9.05 -3.63 4.59
C GLU A 60 8.51 -2.20 4.49
N ILE A 61 8.73 -1.48 3.37
CA ILE A 61 8.23 -0.11 3.17
C ILE A 61 6.71 -0.02 3.38
N TYR A 62 5.96 -0.98 2.82
CA TYR A 62 4.49 -0.98 2.88
C TYR A 62 3.91 -1.74 4.08
N GLY A 63 4.76 -2.21 5.00
CA GLY A 63 4.37 -2.99 6.18
C GLY A 63 3.51 -4.21 5.83
N SER A 64 3.77 -4.83 4.68
CA SER A 64 2.99 -5.94 4.10
C SER A 64 3.87 -7.18 3.96
N SER A 65 3.28 -8.37 3.78
CA SER A 65 4.07 -9.59 3.53
C SER A 65 4.59 -9.64 2.08
N GLU A 66 5.75 -10.25 1.87
CA GLU A 66 6.34 -10.46 0.52
C GLU A 66 5.36 -11.13 -0.44
N SER A 67 4.65 -12.18 0.03
CA SER A 67 3.63 -12.87 -0.75
C SER A 67 2.51 -11.94 -1.19
N THR A 68 2.09 -11.02 -0.32
CA THR A 68 1.06 -10.02 -0.64
C THR A 68 1.56 -9.05 -1.70
N VAL A 69 2.79 -8.56 -1.58
CA VAL A 69 3.40 -7.66 -2.58
C VAL A 69 3.50 -8.36 -3.94
N CYS A 70 3.99 -9.61 -3.96
CA CYS A 70 4.07 -10.40 -5.19
C CYS A 70 2.70 -10.59 -5.86
N GLN A 71 1.67 -10.96 -5.09
CA GLN A 71 0.30 -11.09 -5.57
C GLN A 71 -0.25 -9.78 -6.15
N LEU A 72 -0.01 -8.65 -5.47
CA LEU A 72 -0.46 -7.33 -5.91
C LEU A 72 0.20 -6.92 -7.24
N ILE A 73 1.52 -7.09 -7.35
CA ILE A 73 2.28 -6.79 -8.57
C ILE A 73 1.81 -7.67 -9.74
N ASN A 74 1.65 -8.98 -9.53
CA ASN A 74 1.16 -9.88 -10.57
C ASN A 74 -0.27 -9.56 -10.98
N LYS A 75 -1.15 -9.22 -10.02
CA LYS A 75 -2.52 -8.81 -10.32
C LYS A 75 -2.56 -7.50 -11.11
N PHE A 76 -1.68 -6.55 -10.79
CA PHE A 76 -1.55 -5.29 -11.51
C PHE A 76 -1.04 -5.51 -12.94
N LYS A 77 0.01 -6.31 -13.12
CA LYS A 77 0.53 -6.68 -14.46
C LYS A 77 -0.53 -7.39 -15.29
N LYS A 78 -1.25 -8.36 -14.71
CA LYS A 78 -2.36 -9.06 -15.39
C LYS A 78 -3.47 -8.11 -15.81
N LYS A 79 -3.77 -7.09 -14.98
CA LYS A 79 -4.78 -6.08 -15.28
C LYS A 79 -4.33 -5.07 -16.34
N LYS A 80 -3.03 -4.81 -16.50
CA LYS A 80 -2.50 -4.04 -17.65
C LYS A 80 -2.46 -4.86 -18.94
N ILE A 81 -2.20 -6.17 -18.86
CA ILE A 81 -2.19 -7.09 -20.01
C ILE A 81 -3.60 -7.45 -20.50
N ALA A 82 -4.60 -7.37 -19.61
CA ALA A 82 -6.00 -7.46 -19.98
C ALA A 82 -6.65 -6.06 -20.00
N PRO A 83 -6.45 -5.25 -21.05
CA PRO A 83 -7.49 -4.28 -21.39
C PRO A 83 -8.73 -5.11 -21.77
N CYS A 84 -9.93 -4.57 -21.52
CA CYS A 84 -11.22 -5.23 -21.74
C CYS A 84 -11.65 -6.19 -20.61
N GLN A 85 -12.15 -5.63 -19.50
CA GLN A 85 -13.45 -6.05 -18.99
C GLN A 85 -14.17 -4.79 -18.50
N GLU A 86 -14.85 -4.13 -19.45
CA GLU A 86 -15.97 -3.24 -19.13
C GLU A 86 -16.97 -4.05 -18.30
N HIS A 87 -17.40 -3.47 -17.19
CA HIS A 87 -18.54 -3.96 -16.43
C HIS A 87 -19.77 -3.57 -17.27
N ASN A 88 -20.21 -4.46 -18.16
CA ASN A 88 -21.51 -4.33 -18.80
C ASN A 88 -22.56 -4.49 -17.71
N ASN A 89 -23.34 -3.44 -17.50
CA ASN A 89 -24.49 -3.38 -16.61
C ASN A 89 -25.76 -3.49 -17.44
#